data_AF-A0A345GZ03-F1
#
_entry.id   AF-A0A345GZ03-F1
#
_cell.length_a   1.000
_cell.length_b   1.000
_cell.length_c   1.000
_cell.angle_alpha   90.00
_cell.angle_beta   90.00
_cell.angle_gamma   90.00
#
_symmetry.space_group_name_H-M   'P 1'
#
loop_
_entity.id
_entity.type
_entity.pdbx_description
1 polymer ?
#
loop_
_entity_poly.entity_id
_entity_poly.type
_entity_poly.pdbx_seq_one_letter_code
_entity_poly.pdbx_strand_id
1 'polypeptide(L)'
;MKTKVLFLLTMLLTLSTVNAQRVNGARVGYIDMEYILENVTAYQEANTQLEAKAQRWKNEIQKKQNTIDQMKKNLSAERVLLTKELVDEREEEIEILEQELQTYQQDRFGPFGSLMVQRQNMVKPIQDQVLNAVQDIAKKKRYDFVFDKSADVVMLFSAKKFDISDQVLRVINRDEKRKGRSEKIRKKQSEREKFEDPDTAKEPNPEAEARKKAREEAREEAIAEKEAAAASKKEERQKLLDERKLKREQEREAKKKEYEERRKKLIEAREAKKKAAEEKRKKREEERKKKQEERKKQQEEKNKENENEENGSGAGGGK
;
A
#
# COMPACT_ATOMS: atom_id res chain seq x y z
N MET A 1 22.66 86.91 -7.75
CA MET A 1 23.14 85.51 -7.91
C MET A 1 22.65 84.58 -6.80
N LYS A 2 22.63 84.99 -5.53
CA LYS A 2 22.23 84.16 -4.38
C LYS A 2 20.80 83.60 -4.45
N THR A 3 19.81 84.37 -4.95
CA THR A 3 18.42 83.92 -5.11
C THR A 3 18.23 82.91 -6.25
N LYS A 4 18.99 83.03 -7.33
CA LYS A 4 18.98 82.06 -8.45
C LYS A 4 19.60 80.72 -8.03
N VAL A 5 20.66 80.74 -7.23
CA VAL A 5 21.29 79.53 -6.66
C VAL A 5 20.36 78.85 -5.66
N LEU A 6 19.66 79.62 -4.82
CA LEU A 6 18.67 79.08 -3.89
C LEU A 6 17.52 78.38 -4.62
N PHE A 7 17.02 78.98 -5.71
CA PHE A 7 15.95 78.39 -6.53
C PHE A 7 16.39 77.09 -7.23
N LEU A 8 17.64 77.05 -7.71
CA LEU A 8 18.23 75.87 -8.35
C LEU A 8 18.46 74.73 -7.33
N LEU A 9 18.86 75.07 -6.10
CA LEU A 9 19.03 74.13 -5.00
C LEU A 9 17.68 73.53 -4.57
N THR A 10 16.63 74.36 -4.45
CA THR A 10 15.27 73.88 -4.13
C THR A 10 14.70 73.01 -5.24
N MET A 11 14.93 73.36 -6.50
CA MET A 11 14.47 72.56 -7.64
C MET A 11 15.18 71.19 -7.68
N LEU A 12 16.49 71.15 -7.43
CA LEU A 12 17.26 69.90 -7.36
C LEU A 12 16.84 69.00 -6.17
N LEU A 13 16.50 69.61 -5.04
CA LEU A 13 16.01 68.90 -3.86
C LEU A 13 14.61 68.29 -4.11
N THR A 14 13.70 69.02 -4.77
CA THR A 14 12.37 68.49 -5.13
C THR A 14 12.46 67.35 -6.15
N LEU A 15 13.36 67.42 -7.14
CA LEU A 15 13.55 66.35 -8.14
C LEU A 15 14.05 65.03 -7.53
N SER A 16 14.79 65.10 -6.43
CA SER A 16 15.32 63.93 -5.73
C SER A 16 14.26 63.20 -4.91
N THR A 17 13.24 63.90 -4.41
CA THR A 17 12.14 63.30 -3.62
C THR A 17 11.10 62.55 -4.46
N VAL A 18 10.95 62.88 -5.76
CA VAL A 18 9.99 62.21 -6.66
C VAL A 18 10.37 60.75 -6.94
N ASN A 19 11.66 60.40 -6.87
CA ASN A 19 12.11 59.02 -7.11
C ASN A 19 12.01 58.11 -5.86
N ALA A 20 11.90 58.69 -4.66
CA ALA A 20 11.82 57.94 -3.40
C ALA A 20 10.42 57.35 -3.12
N GLN A 21 9.37 57.84 -3.78
CA GLN A 21 7.99 57.38 -3.58
C GLN A 21 7.58 56.19 -4.46
N ARG A 22 8.48 55.66 -5.29
CA ARG A 22 8.25 54.39 -6.00
C ARG A 22 8.55 53.21 -5.07
N VAL A 23 7.75 53.08 -4.01
CA VAL A 23 7.64 51.81 -3.29
C VAL A 23 6.94 50.86 -4.25
N ASN A 24 7.71 50.08 -5.01
CA ASN A 24 7.18 48.92 -5.70
C ASN A 24 6.71 47.96 -4.60
N GLY A 25 5.43 48.04 -4.24
CA GLY A 25 4.83 47.08 -3.30
C GLY A 25 5.10 45.65 -3.78
N ALA A 26 5.16 44.71 -2.83
CA ALA A 26 5.45 43.32 -3.12
C ALA A 26 4.58 42.82 -4.28
N ARG A 27 5.22 42.29 -5.32
CA ARG A 27 4.53 41.77 -6.50
C ARG A 27 4.02 40.39 -6.17
N VAL A 28 2.72 40.32 -5.89
CA VAL A 28 2.05 39.08 -5.53
C VAL A 28 1.28 38.53 -6.74
N GLY A 29 1.47 37.24 -7.02
CA GLY A 29 0.62 36.46 -7.92
C GLY A 29 -0.09 35.35 -7.16
N TYR A 30 -1.11 34.75 -7.76
CA TYR A 30 -1.69 33.51 -7.27
C TYR A 30 -1.93 32.52 -8.41
N ILE A 31 -2.00 31.25 -8.05
CA ILE A 31 -2.34 30.13 -8.92
C ILE A 31 -3.44 29.30 -8.29
N ASP A 32 -4.17 28.57 -9.12
CA ASP A 32 -5.09 27.52 -8.71
C ASP A 32 -4.48 26.19 -9.17
N MET A 33 -3.77 25.51 -8.26
CA MET A 33 -3.04 24.27 -8.58
C MET A 33 -3.99 23.16 -9.02
N GLU A 34 -5.15 23.05 -8.39
CA GLU A 34 -6.18 22.06 -8.75
C GLU A 34 -6.65 22.28 -10.19
N TYR A 35 -7.05 23.51 -10.53
CA TYR A 35 -7.42 23.86 -11.91
C TYR A 35 -6.29 23.59 -12.91
N ILE A 36 -5.04 23.92 -12.57
CA ILE A 36 -3.89 23.65 -13.46
C ILE A 36 -3.73 22.15 -13.68
N LEU A 37 -3.70 21.34 -12.62
CA LEU A 37 -3.52 19.90 -12.72
C LEU A 37 -4.65 19.23 -13.50
N GLU A 38 -5.90 19.59 -13.23
CA GLU A 38 -7.06 19.04 -13.94
C GLU A 38 -7.02 19.27 -15.47
N ASN A 39 -6.39 20.36 -15.91
CA ASN A 39 -6.25 20.71 -17.32
C ASN A 39 -4.96 20.18 -17.98
N VAL A 40 -4.09 19.50 -17.23
CA VAL A 40 -2.88 18.86 -17.77
C VAL A 40 -3.19 17.43 -18.19
N THR A 41 -2.95 17.11 -19.47
CA THR A 41 -3.24 15.78 -20.05
C THR A 41 -2.58 14.64 -19.26
N ALA A 42 -1.30 14.80 -18.89
CA ALA A 42 -0.58 13.78 -18.12
C ALA A 42 -1.23 13.48 -16.75
N TYR A 43 -1.87 14.47 -16.13
CA TYR A 43 -2.55 14.30 -14.85
C TYR A 43 -3.87 13.55 -15.02
N GLN A 44 -4.64 13.87 -16.08
CA GLN A 44 -5.86 13.15 -16.42
C GLN A 44 -5.58 11.67 -16.72
N GLU A 45 -4.50 11.38 -17.45
CA GLU A 45 -4.06 10.00 -17.71
C GLU A 45 -3.64 9.29 -16.43
N ALA A 46 -2.86 9.93 -15.56
CA ALA A 46 -2.46 9.38 -14.27
C ALA A 46 -3.67 9.08 -13.39
N ASN A 47 -4.63 9.99 -13.31
CA ASN A 47 -5.88 9.80 -12.56
C ASN A 47 -6.70 8.63 -13.13
N THR A 48 -6.83 8.54 -14.44
CA THR A 48 -7.53 7.41 -15.09
C THR A 48 -6.86 6.07 -14.77
N GLN A 49 -5.53 6.01 -14.79
CA GLN A 49 -4.79 4.80 -14.43
C GLN A 49 -4.94 4.43 -12.95
N LEU A 50 -4.94 5.42 -12.05
CA LEU A 50 -5.13 5.21 -10.62
C LEU A 50 -6.54 4.72 -10.33
N GLU A 51 -7.56 5.31 -10.95
CA GLU A 51 -8.96 4.89 -10.78
C GLU A 51 -9.17 3.46 -11.30
N ALA A 52 -8.61 3.12 -12.46
CA ALA A 52 -8.68 1.77 -12.99
C ALA A 52 -8.07 0.74 -12.02
N LYS A 53 -6.94 1.06 -11.37
CA LYS A 53 -6.32 0.19 -10.36
C LYS A 53 -7.14 0.11 -9.08
N ALA A 54 -7.63 1.26 -8.59
CA ALA A 54 -8.49 1.32 -7.42
C ALA A 54 -9.74 0.45 -7.63
N GLN A 55 -10.37 0.54 -8.80
CA GLN A 55 -11.55 -0.26 -9.14
C GLN A 55 -11.24 -1.77 -9.20
N ARG A 56 -10.08 -2.16 -9.74
CA ARG A 56 -9.64 -3.57 -9.72
C ARG A 56 -9.50 -4.09 -8.30
N TRP A 57 -8.84 -3.35 -7.41
CA TRP A 57 -8.68 -3.76 -6.02
C TRP A 57 -10.01 -3.77 -5.25
N LYS A 58 -10.90 -2.81 -5.49
CA LYS A 58 -12.28 -2.82 -4.95
C LYS A 58 -13.02 -4.10 -5.36
N ASN A 59 -12.93 -4.48 -6.64
CA ASN A 59 -13.57 -5.70 -7.14
C ASN A 59 -12.98 -6.97 -6.48
N GLU A 60 -11.67 -7.01 -6.27
CA GLU A 60 -11.01 -8.13 -5.56
C GLU A 60 -11.42 -8.21 -4.09
N ILE A 61 -11.50 -7.07 -3.40
CA ILE A 61 -12.02 -6.98 -2.03
C ILE A 61 -13.45 -7.51 -1.97
N GLN A 62 -14.32 -7.06 -2.88
CA GLN A 62 -15.72 -7.51 -2.92
C GLN A 62 -15.82 -9.02 -3.15
N LYS A 63 -15.00 -9.59 -4.05
CA LYS A 63 -14.97 -11.03 -4.27
C LYS A 63 -14.57 -11.80 -3.01
N LYS A 64 -13.50 -11.36 -2.33
CA LYS A 64 -13.05 -11.97 -1.07
C LYS A 64 -14.11 -11.86 0.03
N GLN A 65 -14.74 -10.69 0.16
CA GLN A 65 -15.83 -10.47 1.12
C GLN A 65 -17.00 -11.43 0.84
N ASN A 66 -17.44 -11.54 -0.41
CA ASN A 66 -18.52 -12.45 -0.78
C ASN A 66 -18.19 -13.92 -0.46
N THR A 67 -16.94 -14.34 -0.67
CA THR A 67 -16.48 -15.68 -0.29
C THR A 67 -16.58 -15.90 1.21
N ILE A 68 -16.08 -14.97 2.02
CA ILE A 68 -16.16 -15.03 3.49
C ILE A 68 -17.62 -15.07 3.94
N ASP A 69 -18.47 -14.21 3.40
CA ASP A 69 -19.90 -14.17 3.73
C ASP A 69 -20.61 -15.48 3.39
N GLN A 70 -20.26 -16.11 2.27
CA GLN A 70 -20.79 -17.42 1.88
C GLN A 70 -20.32 -18.52 2.84
N MET A 71 -19.04 -18.51 3.23
CA MET A 71 -18.51 -19.47 4.21
C MET A 71 -19.20 -19.35 5.56
N LYS A 72 -19.43 -18.11 6.04
CA LYS A 72 -20.19 -17.84 7.27
C LYS A 72 -21.62 -18.35 7.19
N LYS A 73 -22.31 -18.09 6.07
CA LYS A 73 -23.68 -18.59 5.84
C LYS A 73 -23.72 -20.12 5.84
N ASN A 74 -22.81 -20.77 5.10
CA ASN A 74 -22.73 -22.23 5.05
C ASN A 74 -22.46 -22.83 6.43
N LEU A 75 -21.51 -22.27 7.18
CA LEU A 75 -21.21 -22.70 8.54
C LEU A 75 -22.45 -22.57 9.45
N SER A 76 -23.19 -21.46 9.35
CA SER A 76 -24.40 -21.25 10.16
C SER A 76 -25.51 -22.27 9.86
N ALA A 77 -25.67 -22.66 8.58
CA ALA A 77 -26.67 -23.64 8.16
C ALA A 77 -26.27 -25.08 8.53
N GLU A 78 -24.98 -25.42 8.39
CA GLU A 78 -24.45 -26.76 8.65
C GLU A 78 -24.10 -26.98 10.13
N ARG A 79 -24.07 -25.93 10.97
CA ARG A 79 -23.56 -25.97 12.36
C ARG A 79 -24.13 -27.12 13.20
N VAL A 80 -25.42 -27.41 13.05
CA VAL A 80 -26.13 -28.45 13.82
C VAL A 80 -25.72 -29.86 13.38
N LEU A 81 -25.23 -30.01 12.15
CA LEU A 81 -24.78 -31.27 11.57
C LEU A 81 -23.29 -31.54 11.80
N LEU A 82 -22.54 -30.51 12.22
CA LEU A 82 -21.09 -30.58 12.42
C LEU A 82 -20.73 -30.90 13.87
N THR A 83 -19.57 -31.55 14.06
CA THR A 83 -18.98 -31.71 15.39
C THR A 83 -18.39 -30.38 15.84
N LYS A 84 -18.29 -30.15 17.16
CA LYS A 84 -17.70 -28.93 17.71
C LYS A 84 -16.31 -28.62 17.14
N GLU A 85 -15.48 -29.64 16.95
CA GLU A 85 -14.11 -29.51 16.44
C GLU A 85 -14.08 -29.01 14.98
N LEU A 86 -15.00 -29.48 14.13
CA LEU A 86 -15.14 -29.00 12.75
C LEU A 86 -15.72 -27.58 12.67
N VAL A 87 -16.59 -27.21 13.62
CA VAL A 87 -17.09 -25.84 13.72
C VAL A 87 -15.93 -24.91 14.08
N ASP A 88 -15.15 -25.24 15.11
CA ASP A 88 -14.01 -24.44 15.57
C ASP A 88 -12.97 -24.26 14.43
N GLU A 89 -12.67 -25.32 13.66
CA GLU A 89 -11.75 -25.25 12.50
C GLU A 89 -12.25 -24.31 11.39
N ARG A 90 -13.55 -24.35 11.06
CA ARG A 90 -14.12 -23.45 10.04
C ARG A 90 -14.25 -22.01 10.53
N GLU A 91 -14.49 -21.80 11.82
CA GLU A 91 -14.46 -20.47 12.43
C GLU A 91 -13.04 -19.87 12.34
N GLU A 92 -12.00 -20.66 12.62
CA GLU A 92 -10.60 -20.23 12.47
C GLU A 92 -10.24 -19.91 11.00
N GLU A 93 -10.66 -20.73 10.04
CA GLU A 93 -10.44 -20.45 8.61
C GLU A 93 -11.10 -19.13 8.17
N ILE A 94 -12.34 -18.89 8.60
CA ILE A 94 -13.06 -17.64 8.34
C ILE A 94 -12.30 -16.46 8.96
N GLU A 95 -11.85 -16.58 10.21
CA GLU A 95 -11.10 -15.52 10.90
C GLU A 95 -9.80 -15.18 10.17
N ILE A 96 -9.05 -16.19 9.71
CA ILE A 96 -7.82 -15.98 8.92
C ILE A 96 -8.14 -15.20 7.64
N LEU A 97 -9.18 -15.59 6.91
CA LEU A 97 -9.58 -14.90 5.67
C LEU A 97 -10.03 -13.46 5.93
N GLU A 98 -10.69 -13.19 7.05
CA GLU A 98 -11.05 -11.84 7.47
C GLU A 98 -9.83 -10.97 7.78
N GLN A 99 -8.87 -11.50 8.53
CA GLN A 99 -7.61 -10.82 8.81
C GLN A 99 -6.80 -10.56 7.54
N GLU A 100 -6.77 -11.52 6.62
CA GLU A 100 -6.16 -11.34 5.30
C GLU A 100 -6.86 -10.26 4.48
N LEU A 101 -8.20 -10.21 4.49
CA LEU A 101 -8.96 -9.19 3.79
C LEU A 101 -8.70 -7.81 4.37
N GLN A 102 -8.69 -7.66 5.69
CA GLN A 102 -8.37 -6.40 6.36
C GLN A 102 -6.95 -5.94 6.04
N THR A 103 -5.97 -6.85 6.10
CA THR A 103 -4.58 -6.57 5.72
C THR A 103 -4.50 -6.15 4.26
N TYR A 104 -5.21 -6.83 3.37
CA TYR A 104 -5.27 -6.50 1.95
C TYR A 104 -5.84 -5.09 1.73
N GLN A 105 -6.94 -4.74 2.40
CA GLN A 105 -7.53 -3.40 2.35
C GLN A 105 -6.54 -2.34 2.82
N GLN A 106 -5.85 -2.56 3.94
CA GLN A 106 -4.86 -1.65 4.48
C GLN A 106 -3.64 -1.49 3.54
N ASP A 107 -3.14 -2.59 2.96
CA ASP A 107 -2.01 -2.59 2.03
C ASP A 107 -2.34 -1.86 0.70
N ARG A 108 -3.62 -1.82 0.31
CA ARG A 108 -4.07 -1.12 -0.91
C ARG A 108 -4.48 0.32 -0.65
N PHE A 109 -5.35 0.56 0.33
CA PHE A 109 -6.05 1.82 0.57
C PHE A 109 -5.66 2.52 1.89
N GLY A 110 -4.77 1.94 2.69
CA GLY A 110 -4.27 2.58 3.90
C GLY A 110 -3.46 3.86 3.62
N PRO A 111 -3.10 4.64 4.66
CA PRO A 111 -2.38 5.91 4.52
C PRO A 111 -1.03 5.79 3.78
N PHE A 112 -0.37 4.64 3.91
CA PHE A 112 0.86 4.29 3.19
C PHE A 112 0.65 3.14 2.20
N GLY A 113 -0.61 2.89 1.84
CA GLY A 113 -1.01 1.82 0.94
C GLY A 113 -0.54 2.05 -0.49
N SER A 114 -0.67 0.99 -1.29
CA SER A 114 -0.25 0.94 -2.68
C SER A 114 -0.86 2.06 -3.52
N LEU A 115 -2.13 2.44 -3.27
CA LEU A 115 -2.80 3.51 -4.00
C LEU A 115 -2.14 4.87 -3.74
N MET A 116 -1.87 5.20 -2.49
CA MET A 116 -1.27 6.47 -2.10
C MET A 116 0.15 6.61 -2.64
N VAL A 117 0.96 5.54 -2.52
CA VAL A 117 2.32 5.51 -3.07
C VAL A 117 2.30 5.69 -4.59
N GLN A 118 1.39 5.02 -5.29
CA GLN A 118 1.27 5.17 -6.74
C GLN A 118 0.79 6.57 -7.14
N ARG A 119 -0.18 7.14 -6.42
CA ARG A 119 -0.61 8.52 -6.61
C ARG A 119 0.58 9.47 -6.47
N GLN A 120 1.36 9.34 -5.40
CA GLN A 120 2.54 10.18 -5.19
C GLN A 120 3.55 10.02 -6.34
N ASN A 121 3.85 8.79 -6.77
CA ASN A 121 4.82 8.55 -7.85
C ASN A 121 4.37 9.11 -9.21
N MET A 122 3.07 9.11 -9.50
CA MET A 122 2.54 9.59 -10.79
C MET A 122 2.27 11.09 -10.78
N VAL A 123 1.72 11.62 -9.69
CA VAL A 123 1.27 13.03 -9.59
C VAL A 123 2.42 13.96 -9.22
N LYS A 124 3.35 13.55 -8.35
CA LYS A 124 4.48 14.38 -7.93
C LYS A 124 5.33 14.93 -9.10
N PRO A 125 5.75 14.13 -10.11
CA PRO A 125 6.53 14.69 -11.22
C PRO A 125 5.73 15.72 -12.04
N ILE A 126 4.40 15.64 -12.05
CA ILE A 126 3.54 16.62 -12.73
C ILE A 126 3.47 17.91 -11.89
N GLN A 127 3.30 17.78 -10.58
CA GLN A 127 3.37 18.92 -9.65
C GLN A 127 4.73 19.63 -9.73
N ASP A 128 5.83 18.88 -9.79
CA ASP A 128 7.17 19.44 -9.96
C ASP A 128 7.30 20.22 -11.29
N GLN A 129 6.67 19.74 -12.37
CA GLN A 129 6.62 20.49 -13.64
C GLN A 129 5.84 21.79 -13.52
N VAL A 130 4.69 21.77 -12.83
CA VAL A 130 3.90 22.98 -12.56
C VAL A 130 4.71 23.96 -11.73
N LEU A 131 5.35 23.51 -10.64
CA LEU A 131 6.18 24.35 -9.78
C LEU A 131 7.33 24.99 -10.55
N ASN A 132 8.01 24.23 -11.42
CA ASN A 132 9.07 24.77 -12.27
C ASN A 132 8.54 25.84 -13.24
N ALA A 133 7.37 25.62 -13.87
CA ALA A 133 6.74 26.59 -14.74
C ALA A 133 6.33 27.87 -13.97
N VAL A 134 5.82 27.72 -12.75
CA VAL A 134 5.48 28.84 -11.85
C VAL A 134 6.74 29.63 -11.50
N GLN A 135 7.83 28.96 -11.11
CA GLN A 135 9.10 29.64 -10.79
C GLN A 135 9.65 30.41 -11.99
N ASP A 136 9.55 29.85 -13.18
CA ASP A 136 9.98 30.50 -14.42
C ASP A 136 9.17 31.77 -14.72
N ILE A 137 7.85 31.71 -14.54
CA ILE A 137 6.96 32.86 -14.72
C ILE A 137 7.22 33.90 -13.63
N ALA A 138 7.40 33.47 -12.38
CA ALA A 138 7.72 34.31 -11.25
C ALA A 138 8.99 35.13 -11.51
N LYS A 139 10.08 34.47 -11.94
CA LYS A 139 11.34 35.15 -12.30
C LYS A 139 11.17 36.11 -13.48
N LYS A 140 10.49 35.69 -14.55
CA LYS A 140 10.29 36.52 -15.76
C LYS A 140 9.43 37.76 -15.52
N LYS A 141 8.41 37.65 -14.67
CA LYS A 141 7.50 38.75 -14.31
C LYS A 141 7.93 39.52 -13.06
N ARG A 142 9.00 39.05 -12.39
CA ARG A 142 9.52 39.58 -11.13
C ARG A 142 8.45 39.57 -10.04
N TYR A 143 7.75 38.45 -9.87
CA TYR A 143 6.90 38.25 -8.70
C TYR A 143 7.78 37.93 -7.50
N ASP A 144 7.47 38.56 -6.36
CA ASP A 144 8.15 38.31 -5.08
C ASP A 144 7.49 37.13 -4.35
N PHE A 145 6.16 36.98 -4.51
CA PHE A 145 5.38 35.91 -3.92
C PHE A 145 4.37 35.34 -4.92
N VAL A 146 4.19 34.02 -4.90
CA VAL A 146 3.11 33.33 -5.60
C VAL A 146 2.40 32.42 -4.61
N PHE A 147 1.10 32.63 -4.44
CA PHE A 147 0.28 31.81 -3.53
C PHE A 147 -0.54 30.78 -4.31
N ASP A 148 -0.67 29.60 -3.74
CA ASP A 148 -1.62 28.59 -4.23
C ASP A 148 -2.96 28.78 -3.52
N LYS A 149 -4.01 29.01 -4.30
CA LYS A 149 -5.40 29.14 -3.83
C LYS A 149 -5.97 27.79 -3.40
N SER A 150 -5.43 26.69 -3.92
CA SER A 150 -5.83 25.33 -3.56
C SER A 150 -5.21 24.86 -2.23
N ALA A 151 -4.30 25.64 -1.65
CA ALA A 151 -3.71 25.38 -0.33
C ALA A 151 -4.57 25.98 0.80
N ASP A 152 -4.23 25.67 2.05
CA ASP A 152 -4.95 26.11 3.28
C ASP A 152 -4.96 27.65 3.50
N VAL A 153 -4.43 28.44 2.58
CA VAL A 153 -4.45 29.90 2.64
C VAL A 153 -5.82 30.41 2.23
N VAL A 154 -6.62 30.84 3.21
CA VAL A 154 -7.95 31.42 2.98
C VAL A 154 -7.81 32.77 2.28
N MET A 155 -8.07 32.80 0.97
CA MET A 155 -8.11 34.01 0.16
C MET A 155 -9.55 34.49 -0.03
N LEU A 156 -9.94 35.54 0.69
CA LEU A 156 -11.32 36.07 0.62
C LEU A 156 -11.63 36.78 -0.70
N PHE A 157 -10.64 37.46 -1.28
CA PHE A 157 -10.78 38.17 -2.54
C PHE A 157 -9.42 38.35 -3.21
N SER A 158 -9.38 38.14 -4.52
CA SER A 158 -8.25 38.52 -5.35
C SER A 158 -8.73 39.05 -6.69
N ALA A 159 -8.03 40.06 -7.21
CA ALA A 159 -8.30 40.55 -8.55
C ALA A 159 -7.72 39.58 -9.58
N LYS A 160 -8.50 39.21 -10.60
CA LYS A 160 -8.12 38.27 -11.67
C LYS A 160 -6.79 38.62 -12.36
N LYS A 161 -6.38 39.89 -12.35
CA LYS A 161 -5.08 40.34 -12.90
C LYS A 161 -3.85 39.72 -12.21
N PHE A 162 -4.01 39.22 -10.98
CA PHE A 162 -2.94 38.55 -10.24
C PHE A 162 -2.95 37.03 -10.45
N ASP A 163 -3.94 36.50 -11.16
CA ASP A 163 -4.01 35.10 -11.55
C ASP A 163 -2.99 34.80 -12.65
N ILE A 164 -2.11 33.82 -12.42
CA ILE A 164 -1.16 33.35 -13.42
C ILE A 164 -1.43 31.91 -13.87
N SER A 165 -2.54 31.29 -13.47
CA SER A 165 -2.87 29.89 -13.74
C SER A 165 -2.90 29.58 -15.25
N ASP A 166 -3.61 30.39 -16.03
CA ASP A 166 -3.65 30.25 -17.50
C ASP A 166 -2.28 30.46 -18.16
N GLN A 167 -1.41 31.27 -17.55
CA GLN A 167 -0.05 31.47 -18.06
C GLN A 167 0.79 30.20 -17.82
N VAL A 168 0.67 29.60 -16.64
CA VAL A 168 1.32 28.35 -16.26
C VAL A 168 0.87 27.22 -17.18
N LEU A 169 -0.44 27.05 -17.37
CA LEU A 169 -1.02 26.05 -18.28
C LEU A 169 -0.46 26.15 -19.70
N ARG A 170 -0.36 27.38 -20.24
CA ARG A 170 0.22 27.59 -21.57
C ARG A 170 1.69 27.21 -21.66
N VAL A 171 2.47 27.43 -20.59
CA VAL A 171 3.88 27.02 -20.55
C VAL A 171 3.99 25.50 -20.55
N ILE A 172 3.24 24.81 -19.70
CA ILE A 172 3.24 23.34 -19.61
C ILE A 172 2.83 22.72 -20.94
N ASN A 173 1.69 23.15 -21.51
CA ASN A 173 1.19 22.63 -22.79
C ASN A 173 2.16 22.87 -23.95
N ARG A 174 2.91 23.98 -23.92
CA ARG A 174 3.95 24.26 -24.93
C ARG A 174 5.15 23.34 -24.75
N ASP A 175 5.56 23.09 -23.52
CA ASP A 175 6.71 22.26 -23.20
C ASP A 175 6.43 20.78 -23.52
N GLU A 176 5.21 20.29 -23.27
CA GLU A 176 4.74 18.98 -23.73
C GLU A 176 4.79 18.87 -25.26
N LYS A 177 4.25 19.85 -25.99
CA LYS A 177 4.30 19.88 -27.46
C LYS A 177 5.72 19.93 -28.01
N ARG A 178 6.64 20.63 -27.34
CA ARG A 178 8.07 20.66 -27.70
C ARG A 178 8.73 19.32 -27.47
N LYS A 179 8.50 18.66 -26.33
CA LYS A 179 9.02 17.32 -26.03
C LYS A 179 8.55 16.31 -27.08
N GLY A 180 7.24 16.26 -27.35
CA GLY A 180 6.68 15.36 -28.37
C GLY A 180 7.21 15.63 -29.79
N ARG A 181 7.47 16.90 -30.15
CA ARG A 181 8.10 17.22 -31.45
C ARG A 181 9.57 16.79 -31.50
N SER A 182 10.33 17.05 -30.44
CA SER A 182 11.74 16.66 -30.34
C SER A 182 11.91 15.14 -30.41
N GLU A 183 11.00 14.38 -29.79
CA GLU A 183 10.99 12.92 -29.81
C GLU A 183 10.68 12.38 -31.21
N LYS A 184 9.68 12.95 -31.90
CA LYS A 184 9.38 12.61 -33.31
C LYS A 184 10.55 12.90 -34.25
N ILE A 185 11.25 14.02 -34.06
CA ILE A 185 12.43 14.38 -34.85
C ILE A 185 13.56 13.38 -34.60
N ARG A 186 13.85 13.06 -33.33
CA ARG A 186 14.86 12.07 -32.95
C ARG A 186 14.56 10.69 -33.54
N LYS A 187 13.29 10.25 -33.47
CA LYS A 187 12.86 8.98 -34.06
C LYS A 187 13.06 8.96 -35.58
N LYS A 188 12.67 10.03 -36.28
CA LYS A 188 12.85 10.16 -37.72
C LYS A 188 14.33 10.24 -38.13
N GLN A 189 15.19 10.86 -37.32
CA GLN A 189 16.64 10.86 -37.53
C GLN A 189 17.24 9.47 -37.35
N SER A 190 16.90 8.77 -36.26
CA SER A 190 17.36 7.39 -36.04
C SER A 190 16.86 6.39 -37.08
N GLU A 191 15.71 6.66 -37.71
CA GLU A 191 15.21 5.88 -38.84
C GLU A 191 15.99 6.24 -40.13
N ARG A 192 16.31 7.50 -40.40
CA ARG A 192 17.12 7.91 -41.56
C ARG A 192 18.55 7.38 -41.51
N GLU A 193 19.19 7.45 -40.34
CA GLU A 193 20.54 6.92 -40.12
C GLU A 193 20.62 5.39 -40.29
N LYS A 194 19.50 4.66 -40.23
CA LYS A 194 19.43 3.22 -40.54
C LYS A 194 19.31 2.90 -42.04
N PHE A 195 19.07 3.89 -42.89
CA PHE A 195 18.83 3.72 -44.33
C PHE A 195 19.80 4.54 -45.21
N GLU A 196 20.74 5.29 -44.64
CA GLU A 196 21.76 6.02 -45.40
C GLU A 196 23.01 5.13 -45.62
N ASP A 197 23.30 4.84 -46.89
CA ASP A 197 24.49 4.13 -47.39
C ASP A 197 25.76 4.97 -47.08
N PRO A 198 26.90 4.37 -46.66
CA PRO A 198 28.06 5.12 -46.15
C PRO A 198 28.78 6.05 -47.15
N ASP A 199 28.48 5.98 -48.44
CA ASP A 199 29.35 6.48 -49.51
C ASP A 199 29.03 7.91 -50.02
N THR A 200 28.23 8.71 -49.32
CA THR A 200 28.02 10.13 -49.70
C THR A 200 28.16 11.12 -48.53
N ALA A 201 29.28 11.07 -47.83
CA ALA A 201 29.71 12.13 -46.94
C ALA A 201 30.60 13.15 -47.68
N LYS A 202 30.10 14.37 -47.89
CA LYS A 202 30.96 15.53 -48.13
C LYS A 202 31.88 15.70 -46.91
N GLU A 203 33.17 15.84 -47.16
CA GLU A 203 34.22 15.89 -46.14
C GLU A 203 33.89 16.86 -44.99
N PRO A 204 33.81 16.37 -43.75
CA PRO A 204 33.50 17.19 -42.58
C PRO A 204 34.77 17.86 -42.05
N ASN A 205 34.63 19.08 -41.54
CA ASN A 205 35.71 19.78 -40.83
C ASN A 205 36.14 18.95 -39.60
N PRO A 206 37.39 18.44 -39.54
CA PRO A 206 37.83 17.47 -38.54
C PRO A 206 37.73 17.97 -37.10
N GLU A 207 37.77 19.28 -36.88
CA GLU A 207 37.67 19.88 -35.54
C GLU A 207 36.23 19.89 -34.99
N ALA A 208 35.23 20.05 -35.87
CA ALA A 208 33.82 20.04 -35.50
C ALA A 208 33.33 18.61 -35.20
N GLU A 209 33.81 17.61 -35.95
CA GLU A 209 33.53 16.20 -35.65
C GLU A 209 34.23 15.75 -34.38
N ALA A 210 35.51 16.08 -34.17
CA ALA A 210 36.21 15.71 -32.93
C ALA A 210 35.51 16.28 -31.68
N ARG A 211 35.04 17.53 -31.74
CA ARG A 211 34.32 18.16 -30.63
C ARG A 211 32.90 17.62 -30.44
N LYS A 212 32.23 17.21 -31.51
CA LYS A 212 30.90 16.59 -31.46
C LYS A 212 31.00 15.18 -30.89
N LYS A 213 31.99 14.40 -31.34
CA LYS A 213 32.30 13.04 -30.86
C LYS A 213 32.69 13.05 -29.38
N ALA A 214 33.58 13.95 -28.96
CA ALA A 214 33.95 14.10 -27.55
C ALA A 214 32.76 14.51 -26.66
N ARG A 215 31.82 15.33 -27.17
CA ARG A 215 30.62 15.73 -26.43
C ARG A 215 29.54 14.65 -26.40
N GLU A 216 29.44 13.85 -27.46
CA GLU A 216 28.55 12.68 -27.52
C GLU A 216 29.07 11.57 -26.62
N GLU A 217 30.37 11.26 -26.65
CA GLU A 217 31.03 10.32 -25.74
C GLU A 217 30.85 10.75 -24.28
N ALA A 218 31.15 12.00 -23.93
CA ALA A 218 30.96 12.50 -22.56
C ALA A 218 29.48 12.48 -22.11
N ARG A 219 28.53 12.61 -23.04
CA ARG A 219 27.09 12.54 -22.74
C ARG A 219 26.64 11.09 -22.61
N GLU A 220 27.15 10.18 -23.44
CA GLU A 220 26.88 8.75 -23.35
C GLU A 220 27.47 8.16 -22.07
N GLU A 221 28.69 8.53 -21.68
CA GLU A 221 29.28 8.14 -20.39
C GLU A 221 28.44 8.67 -19.21
N ALA A 222 28.01 9.93 -19.23
CA ALA A 222 27.18 10.50 -18.17
C ALA A 222 25.77 9.89 -18.10
N ILE A 223 25.21 9.44 -19.23
CA ILE A 223 23.94 8.71 -19.27
C ILE A 223 24.15 7.29 -18.77
N ALA A 224 25.20 6.60 -19.22
CA ALA A 224 25.56 5.26 -18.78
C ALA A 224 25.85 5.19 -17.28
N GLU A 225 26.54 6.20 -16.72
CA GLU A 225 26.80 6.30 -15.28
C GLU A 225 25.51 6.53 -14.49
N LYS A 226 24.60 7.39 -14.97
CA LYS A 226 23.29 7.61 -14.34
C LYS A 226 22.37 6.41 -14.46
N GLU A 227 22.40 5.70 -15.59
CA GLU A 227 21.63 4.48 -15.81
C GLU A 227 22.19 3.32 -14.97
N ALA A 228 23.51 3.19 -14.84
CA ALA A 228 24.15 2.23 -13.94
C ALA A 228 23.89 2.55 -12.46
N ALA A 229 23.88 3.83 -12.07
CA ALA A 229 23.51 4.27 -10.73
C ALA A 229 22.00 4.06 -10.44
N ALA A 230 21.14 4.21 -11.44
CA ALA A 230 19.72 3.92 -11.32
C ALA A 230 19.44 2.40 -11.33
N ALA A 231 20.19 1.62 -12.10
CA ALA A 231 20.10 0.17 -12.16
C ALA A 231 20.57 -0.45 -10.84
N SER A 232 21.73 -0.04 -10.31
CA SER A 232 22.21 -0.49 -9.00
C SER A 232 21.24 -0.17 -7.86
N LYS A 233 20.65 1.04 -7.82
CA LYS A 233 19.60 1.38 -6.84
C LYS A 233 18.31 0.57 -7.02
N LYS A 234 17.93 0.25 -8.26
CA LYS A 234 16.78 -0.63 -8.54
C LYS A 234 17.06 -2.06 -8.11
N GLU A 235 18.26 -2.58 -8.38
CA GLU A 235 18.69 -3.90 -7.96
C GLU A 235 18.80 -4.01 -6.44
N GLU A 236 19.34 -3.00 -5.76
CA GLU A 236 19.39 -2.95 -4.30
C GLU A 236 17.99 -2.94 -3.69
N ARG A 237 17.08 -2.13 -4.23
CA ARG A 237 15.66 -2.12 -3.84
C ARG A 237 14.97 -3.46 -4.13
N GLN A 238 15.30 -4.10 -5.25
CA GLN A 238 14.73 -5.40 -5.63
C GLN A 238 15.22 -6.50 -4.68
N LYS A 239 16.52 -6.53 -4.38
CA LYS A 239 17.11 -7.44 -3.39
C LYS A 239 16.48 -7.25 -2.00
N LEU A 240 16.27 -6.00 -1.56
CA LEU A 240 15.59 -5.71 -0.28
C LEU A 240 14.12 -6.21 -0.28
N LEU A 241 13.41 -6.06 -1.39
CA LEU A 241 12.03 -6.52 -1.51
C LEU A 241 11.95 -8.05 -1.54
N ASP A 242 12.86 -8.71 -2.25
CA ASP A 242 12.89 -10.17 -2.34
C ASP A 242 13.40 -10.80 -1.03
N GLU A 243 14.32 -10.15 -0.32
CA GLU A 243 14.70 -10.53 1.05
C GLU A 243 13.53 -10.38 2.03
N ARG A 244 12.75 -9.29 1.94
CA ARG A 244 11.53 -9.11 2.75
C ARG A 244 10.45 -10.15 2.42
N LYS A 245 10.29 -10.52 1.15
CA LYS A 245 9.35 -11.58 0.74
C LYS A 245 9.82 -12.93 1.27
N LEU A 246 11.10 -13.27 1.10
CA LEU A 246 11.68 -14.51 1.59
C LEU A 246 11.54 -14.62 3.12
N LYS A 247 11.78 -13.53 3.85
CA LYS A 247 11.59 -13.48 5.30
C LYS A 247 10.12 -13.71 5.69
N ARG A 248 9.17 -13.10 4.97
CA ARG A 248 7.73 -13.32 5.19
C ARG A 248 7.30 -14.75 4.84
N GLU A 249 7.85 -15.34 3.80
CA GLU A 249 7.57 -16.73 3.41
C GLU A 249 8.16 -17.71 4.43
N GLN A 250 9.38 -17.48 4.91
CA GLN A 250 9.99 -18.25 5.98
C GLN A 250 9.21 -18.13 7.30
N GLU A 251 8.74 -16.94 7.66
CA GLU A 251 7.85 -16.75 8.82
C GLU A 251 6.52 -17.48 8.65
N ARG A 252 5.95 -17.50 7.44
CA ARG A 252 4.71 -18.24 7.13
C ARG A 252 4.92 -19.76 7.20
N GLU A 253 6.00 -20.27 6.61
CA GLU A 253 6.34 -21.70 6.68
C GLU A 253 6.68 -22.13 8.11
N ALA A 254 7.37 -21.30 8.89
CA ALA A 254 7.65 -21.57 10.30
C ALA A 254 6.34 -21.66 11.11
N LYS A 255 5.41 -20.72 10.90
CA LYS A 255 4.08 -20.76 11.52
C LYS A 255 3.27 -21.99 11.08
N LYS A 256 3.36 -22.38 9.81
CA LYS A 256 2.68 -23.58 9.30
C LYS A 256 3.26 -24.87 9.90
N LYS A 257 4.59 -24.99 10.01
CA LYS A 257 5.25 -26.12 10.67
C LYS A 257 4.94 -26.17 12.17
N GLU A 258 4.93 -25.02 12.85
CA GLU A 258 4.52 -24.91 14.25
C GLU A 258 3.07 -25.37 14.43
N TYR A 259 2.18 -24.97 13.52
CA TYR A 259 0.78 -25.43 13.50
C TYR A 259 0.67 -26.94 13.28
N GLU A 260 1.41 -27.51 12.34
CA GLU A 260 1.43 -28.95 12.07
C GLU A 260 1.99 -29.77 13.25
N GLU A 261 3.03 -29.27 13.93
CA GLU A 261 3.57 -29.88 15.15
C GLU A 261 2.59 -29.81 16.31
N ARG A 262 1.92 -28.66 16.51
CA ARG A 262 0.85 -28.51 17.50
C ARG A 262 -0.30 -29.48 17.21
N ARG A 263 -0.70 -29.61 15.94
CA ARG A 263 -1.72 -30.57 15.48
C ARG A 263 -1.30 -32.01 15.80
N LYS A 264 -0.06 -32.39 15.54
CA LYS A 264 0.46 -33.74 15.83
C LYS A 264 0.45 -34.05 17.33
N LYS A 265 0.94 -33.12 18.17
CA LYS A 265 0.91 -33.25 19.64
C LYS A 265 -0.52 -33.36 20.18
N LEU A 266 -1.46 -32.64 19.60
CA LEU A 266 -2.88 -32.72 19.95
C LEU A 266 -3.49 -34.09 19.62
N ILE A 267 -3.17 -34.65 18.44
CA ILE A 267 -3.63 -35.97 18.04
C ILE A 267 -3.04 -37.06 18.97
N GLU A 268 -1.74 -37.01 19.25
CA GLU A 268 -1.09 -37.96 20.16
C GLU A 268 -1.66 -37.86 21.59
N ALA A 269 -1.90 -36.64 22.09
CA ALA A 269 -2.56 -36.42 23.38
C ALA A 269 -4.01 -36.95 23.39
N ARG A 270 -4.73 -36.87 22.27
CA ARG A 270 -6.09 -37.40 22.12
C ARG A 270 -6.09 -38.93 22.17
N GLU A 271 -5.16 -39.58 21.48
CA GLU A 271 -5.01 -41.03 21.53
C GLU A 271 -4.63 -41.53 22.92
N ALA A 272 -3.70 -40.84 23.60
CA ALA A 272 -3.31 -41.18 24.97
C ALA A 272 -4.48 -41.04 25.95
N LYS A 273 -5.25 -39.94 25.88
CA LYS A 273 -6.46 -39.76 26.70
C LYS A 273 -7.53 -40.82 26.40
N LYS A 274 -7.72 -41.19 25.14
CA LYS A 274 -8.67 -42.25 24.74
C LYS A 274 -8.26 -43.60 25.34
N LYS A 275 -6.99 -43.99 25.22
CA LYS A 275 -6.45 -45.22 25.82
C LYS A 275 -6.60 -45.23 27.34
N ALA A 276 -6.26 -44.13 28.02
CA ALA A 276 -6.40 -44.02 29.48
C ALA A 276 -7.86 -44.08 29.95
N ALA A 277 -8.79 -43.49 29.20
CA ALA A 277 -10.22 -43.56 29.50
C ALA A 277 -10.77 -44.99 29.31
N GLU A 278 -10.33 -45.68 28.26
CA GLU A 278 -10.71 -47.08 28.00
C GLU A 278 -10.18 -48.02 29.09
N GLU A 279 -8.95 -47.81 29.55
CA GLU A 279 -8.35 -48.59 30.64
C GLU A 279 -9.08 -48.36 31.98
N LYS A 280 -9.42 -47.10 32.30
CA LYS A 280 -10.25 -46.78 33.48
C LYS A 280 -11.64 -47.41 33.40
N ARG A 281 -12.23 -47.48 32.20
CA ARG A 281 -13.54 -48.12 31.99
C ARG A 281 -13.46 -49.63 32.20
N LYS A 282 -12.41 -50.30 31.68
CA LYS A 282 -12.15 -51.73 31.92
C LYS A 282 -11.99 -52.03 33.41
N LYS A 283 -11.18 -51.24 34.12
CA LYS A 283 -11.01 -51.36 35.59
C LYS A 283 -12.33 -51.21 36.36
N ARG A 284 -13.15 -50.22 36.01
CA ARG A 284 -14.49 -50.03 36.63
C ARG A 284 -15.46 -51.17 36.32
N GLU A 285 -15.41 -51.74 35.12
CA GLU A 285 -16.24 -52.89 34.75
C GLU A 285 -15.81 -54.15 35.52
N GLU A 286 -14.52 -54.38 35.72
CA GLU A 286 -13.99 -55.47 36.56
C GLU A 286 -14.37 -55.31 38.04
N GLU A 287 -14.21 -54.12 38.61
CA GLU A 287 -14.64 -53.83 39.99
C GLU A 287 -16.15 -54.05 40.17
N ARG A 288 -16.97 -53.63 39.21
CA ARG A 288 -18.41 -53.85 39.23
C ARG A 288 -18.75 -55.34 39.20
N LYS A 289 -18.07 -56.14 38.38
CA LYS A 289 -18.26 -57.60 38.33
C LYS A 289 -17.91 -58.25 39.66
N LYS A 290 -16.75 -57.91 40.25
CA LYS A 290 -16.34 -58.42 41.58
C LYS A 290 -17.37 -58.08 42.66
N LYS A 291 -17.84 -56.83 42.70
CA LYS A 291 -18.84 -56.39 43.68
C LYS A 291 -20.21 -57.05 43.48
N GLN A 292 -20.58 -57.40 42.25
CA GLN A 292 -21.80 -58.17 41.97
C GLN A 292 -21.66 -59.63 42.41
N GLU A 293 -20.50 -60.26 42.21
CA GLU A 293 -20.22 -61.62 42.69
C GLU A 293 -20.21 -61.69 44.22
N GLU A 294 -19.58 -60.73 44.91
CA GLU A 294 -19.59 -60.64 46.37
C GLU A 294 -21.02 -60.46 46.92
N ARG A 295 -21.82 -59.59 46.31
CA ARG A 295 -23.23 -59.40 46.71
C ARG A 295 -24.06 -60.66 46.52
N LYS A 296 -23.84 -61.41 45.43
CA LYS A 296 -24.53 -62.69 45.21
C LYS A 296 -24.16 -63.71 46.28
N LYS A 297 -22.86 -63.84 46.62
CA LYS A 297 -22.40 -64.73 47.69
C LYS A 297 -22.99 -64.38 49.05
N GLN A 298 -23.00 -63.09 49.41
CA GLN A 298 -23.60 -62.62 50.67
C GLN A 298 -25.12 -62.87 50.72
N GLN A 299 -25.81 -62.76 49.60
CA GLN A 299 -27.25 -63.01 49.53
C GLN A 299 -27.56 -64.50 49.61
N GLU A 300 -26.73 -65.36 49.00
CA GLU A 300 -26.82 -66.81 49.15
C GLU A 300 -26.52 -67.26 50.59
N GLU A 301 -25.55 -66.66 51.27
CA GLU A 301 -25.26 -66.92 52.69
C GLU A 301 -26.43 -66.50 53.59
N LYS A 302 -26.98 -65.30 53.41
CA LYS A 302 -28.16 -64.84 54.17
C LYS A 302 -29.40 -65.70 53.95
N ASN A 303 -29.63 -66.16 52.71
CA ASN A 303 -30.75 -67.06 52.43
C ASN A 303 -30.59 -68.41 53.14
N LYS A 304 -29.36 -68.94 53.22
CA LYS A 304 -29.07 -70.17 53.99
C LYS A 304 -29.21 -69.98 55.50
N GLU A 305 -28.86 -68.82 56.04
CA GLU A 305 -29.08 -68.50 57.45
C GLU A 305 -30.59 -68.41 57.79
N ASN A 306 -31.37 -67.71 56.96
CA ASN A 306 -32.83 -67.61 57.15
C ASN A 306 -33.54 -68.97 57.04
N GLU A 307 -33.15 -69.83 56.10
CA GLU A 307 -33.70 -71.20 55.98
C GLU A 307 -33.38 -72.08 57.20
N ASN A 308 -32.28 -71.83 57.90
CA ASN A 308 -31.94 -72.52 59.15
C ASN A 308 -32.72 -71.97 60.36
N GLU A 309 -33.03 -70.68 60.40
CA GLU A 309 -33.85 -70.07 61.46
C GLU A 309 -35.33 -70.46 61.37
N GLU A 310 -35.91 -70.52 60.17
CA GLU A 310 -37.31 -70.98 59.98
C GLU A 310 -37.50 -72.45 60.39
N ASN A 311 -36.51 -73.31 60.16
CA ASN A 311 -36.54 -74.71 60.59
C ASN A 311 -36.24 -74.91 62.09
N GLY A 312 -35.73 -73.89 62.79
CA GLY A 312 -35.42 -73.94 64.23
C GLY A 312 -36.57 -73.48 65.15
N SER A 313 -37.53 -72.69 64.65
CA SER A 313 -38.61 -72.11 65.48
C SER A 313 -39.87 -72.98 65.62
N GLY A 314 -39.94 -74.13 64.95
CA GLY A 314 -41.09 -75.06 65.00
C GLY A 314 -41.16 -75.99 66.22
N ALA A 315 -40.20 -75.93 67.15
CA ALA A 315 -40.10 -76.83 68.30
C ALA A 315 -40.18 -76.08 69.64
N GLY A 316 -41.34 -75.54 69.99
CA GLY A 316 -41.51 -74.95 71.32
C GLY A 316 -42.87 -74.28 71.56
N GLY A 317 -43.89 -75.09 71.89
CA GLY A 317 -45.18 -74.54 72.29
C GLY A 317 -46.28 -75.58 72.52
N GLY A 318 -45.98 -76.67 73.23
CA GLY A 318 -46.99 -77.59 73.73
C GLY A 318 -47.21 -77.36 75.23
N LYS A 319 -48.42 -76.92 75.60
CA LYS A 319 -49.28 -77.46 76.66
C LYS A 319 -50.52 -76.61 76.86
#